data_AF-A0A093XAY2-F1
#
_entry.id   AF-A0A093XAY2-F1
#
_cell.length_a   1.000
_cell.length_b   1.000
_cell.length_c   1.000
_cell.angle_alpha   90.00
_cell.angle_beta   90.00
_cell.angle_gamma   90.00
#
_symmetry.space_group_name_H-M   'P 1'
#
loop_
_entity.id
_entity.type
_entity.pdbx_description
1 polymer ?
#
loop_
_entity_poly.entity_id
_entity_poly.type
_entity_poly.pdbx_seq_one_letter_code
_entity_poly.pdbx_strand_id
1 'polypeptide(L)'
;MQLTHLITPLLFALPSLAAPLPTALAQLLSIAPASNTCASSPFPDECRTAEQAGPALIKTMADNSIYAPPELAALLALIAFESGDFKYSRNHYPGRPGQGTRNMQMPNFNLAYALSLDKVKDQATKIAGGRQADALSDAEKDQILDLVAGDEFGWGSAAWFYNTLLLTR
;
A
#
# COMPACT_ATOMS: atom_id res chain seq x y z
N MET A 1 -62.48 -37.16 26.93
CA MET A 1 -62.50 -35.80 26.36
C MET A 1 -61.07 -35.47 25.98
N GLN A 2 -60.68 -35.70 24.72
CA GLN A 2 -59.31 -35.55 24.22
C GLN A 2 -59.07 -34.08 23.83
N LEU A 3 -58.04 -33.44 24.42
CA LEU A 3 -57.52 -32.17 23.94
C LEU A 3 -56.31 -32.44 23.03
N THR A 4 -56.51 -32.24 21.74
CA THR A 4 -55.45 -32.18 20.72
C THR A 4 -54.85 -30.76 20.73
N HIS A 5 -53.62 -30.62 21.22
CA HIS A 5 -52.88 -29.37 21.13
C HIS A 5 -52.16 -29.30 19.77
N LEU A 6 -52.60 -28.38 18.91
CA LEU A 6 -51.90 -27.98 17.69
C LEU A 6 -50.71 -27.08 18.06
N ILE A 7 -49.48 -27.59 17.91
CA ILE A 7 -48.26 -26.79 17.98
C ILE A 7 -47.95 -26.31 16.56
N THR A 8 -48.25 -25.05 16.28
CA THR A 8 -47.83 -24.38 15.03
C THR A 8 -46.39 -23.93 15.19
N PRO A 9 -45.43 -24.39 14.36
CA PRO A 9 -44.07 -23.89 14.44
C PRO A 9 -44.03 -22.50 13.82
N LEU A 10 -43.79 -21.48 14.64
CA LEU A 10 -43.51 -20.13 14.17
C LEU A 10 -42.06 -20.12 13.63
N LEU A 11 -41.92 -20.33 12.32
CA LEU A 11 -40.67 -20.11 11.60
C LEU A 11 -40.37 -18.60 11.60
N PHE A 12 -39.49 -18.17 12.51
CA PHE A 12 -38.88 -16.85 12.45
C PHE A 12 -37.96 -16.79 11.22
N ALA A 13 -38.48 -16.30 10.10
CA ALA A 13 -37.65 -15.85 8.99
C ALA A 13 -36.96 -14.54 9.42
N LEU A 14 -35.73 -14.65 9.93
CA LEU A 14 -34.85 -13.50 10.10
C LEU A 14 -34.55 -12.92 8.71
N PRO A 15 -34.95 -11.68 8.39
CA PRO A 15 -34.51 -11.06 7.17
C PRO A 15 -32.99 -10.86 7.28
N SER A 16 -32.23 -11.64 6.51
CA SER A 16 -30.80 -11.43 6.36
C SER A 16 -30.60 -10.14 5.56
N LEU A 17 -30.59 -9.00 6.25
CA LEU A 17 -30.06 -7.74 5.73
C LEU A 17 -28.54 -7.85 5.65
N ALA A 18 -28.04 -8.70 4.75
CA ALA A 18 -26.66 -8.64 4.34
C ALA A 18 -26.53 -7.42 3.43
N ALA A 19 -26.08 -6.29 3.99
CA ALA A 19 -25.68 -5.16 3.16
C ALA A 19 -24.62 -5.65 2.14
N PRO A 20 -24.66 -5.18 0.88
CA PRO A 20 -23.64 -5.53 -0.09
C PRO A 20 -22.27 -5.13 0.46
N LEU A 21 -21.28 -6.01 0.29
CA LEU A 21 -19.91 -5.72 0.71
C LEU A 21 -19.42 -4.46 0.01
N PRO A 22 -18.71 -3.56 0.72
CA PRO A 22 -18.19 -2.34 0.12
C PRO A 22 -17.19 -2.69 -0.98
N THR A 23 -17.23 -1.94 -2.09
CA THR A 23 -16.24 -2.08 -3.16
C THR A 23 -14.83 -1.73 -2.65
N ALA A 24 -13.79 -2.22 -3.33
CA ALA A 24 -12.41 -1.85 -2.99
C ALA A 24 -12.22 -0.32 -3.00
N LEU A 25 -12.79 0.38 -3.98
CA LEU A 25 -12.77 1.85 -4.03
C LEU A 25 -13.45 2.47 -2.81
N ALA A 26 -14.63 2.00 -2.41
CA ALA A 26 -15.31 2.51 -1.22
C ALA A 26 -14.49 2.27 0.07
N GLN A 27 -13.81 1.14 0.18
CA GLN A 27 -12.91 0.86 1.30
C GLN A 27 -11.69 1.80 1.30
N LEU A 28 -11.05 1.99 0.14
CA LEU A 28 -9.92 2.92 0.01
C LEU A 28 -10.31 4.36 0.33
N LEU A 29 -11.48 4.82 -0.12
CA LEU A 29 -12.00 6.15 0.21
C LEU A 29 -12.39 6.28 1.69
N SER A 30 -12.71 5.19 2.37
CA SER A 30 -12.90 5.20 3.82
C SER A 30 -11.58 5.30 4.59
N ILE A 31 -10.47 4.77 4.03
CA ILE A 31 -9.14 4.75 4.66
C ILE A 31 -8.37 6.05 4.36
N ALA A 32 -8.45 6.53 3.12
CA ALA A 32 -7.78 7.73 2.63
C ALA A 32 -8.79 8.70 2.00
N PRO A 33 -9.64 9.38 2.78
CA PRO A 33 -10.76 10.16 2.24
C PRO A 33 -10.35 11.27 1.28
N ALA A 34 -9.18 11.90 1.48
CA ALA A 34 -8.70 12.97 0.61
C ALA A 34 -8.03 12.47 -0.68
N SER A 35 -7.98 11.15 -0.90
CA SER A 35 -7.53 10.54 -2.16
C SER A 35 -8.64 10.47 -3.22
N ASN A 36 -9.80 11.07 -2.99
CA ASN A 36 -10.83 11.21 -4.03
C ASN A 36 -10.43 12.18 -5.16
N THR A 37 -9.37 12.97 -4.99
CA THR A 37 -8.89 13.93 -5.97
C THR A 37 -7.41 14.25 -5.81
N CYS A 38 -6.76 14.62 -6.92
CA CYS A 38 -5.41 15.16 -6.95
C CYS A 38 -5.35 16.65 -7.34
N ALA A 39 -6.50 17.31 -7.50
CA ALA A 39 -6.58 18.66 -8.07
C ALA A 39 -5.77 19.72 -7.29
N SER A 40 -5.59 19.53 -5.98
CA SER A 40 -4.83 20.44 -5.11
C SER A 40 -3.50 19.86 -4.63
N SER A 41 -3.00 18.78 -5.25
CA SER A 41 -1.71 18.22 -4.86
C SER A 41 -0.56 19.18 -5.22
N PRO A 42 0.35 19.52 -4.29
CA PRO A 42 1.55 20.28 -4.60
C PRO A 42 2.53 19.50 -5.49
N PHE A 43 2.40 18.16 -5.56
CA PHE A 43 3.18 17.29 -6.44
C PHE A 43 2.22 16.41 -7.27
N PRO A 44 1.72 16.94 -8.41
CA PRO A 44 0.74 16.24 -9.24
C PRO A 44 1.27 14.92 -9.80
N ASP A 45 2.56 14.86 -10.15
CA ASP A 45 3.16 13.66 -10.75
C ASP A 45 3.17 12.47 -9.80
N GLU A 46 3.24 12.74 -8.49
CA GLU A 46 3.24 11.73 -7.42
C GLU A 46 1.84 11.34 -6.98
N CYS A 47 0.84 12.20 -7.18
CA CYS A 47 -0.50 12.01 -6.65
C CYS A 47 -1.32 11.04 -7.48
N ARG A 48 -2.03 10.13 -6.81
CA ARG A 48 -3.06 9.29 -7.44
C ARG A 48 -4.34 9.30 -6.62
N THR A 49 -5.48 9.22 -7.31
CA THR A 49 -6.75 8.98 -6.63
C THR A 49 -6.85 7.54 -6.16
N ALA A 50 -7.75 7.25 -5.21
CA ALA A 50 -8.05 5.88 -4.80
C ALA A 50 -8.45 4.98 -5.99
N GLU A 51 -9.15 5.53 -6.98
CA GLU A 51 -9.54 4.80 -8.19
C GLU A 51 -8.32 4.42 -9.03
N GLN A 52 -7.36 5.33 -9.16
CA GLN A 52 -6.11 5.09 -9.89
C GLN A 52 -5.17 4.12 -9.15
N ALA A 53 -5.05 4.25 -7.82
CA ALA A 53 -4.17 3.44 -7.00
C ALA A 53 -4.71 2.02 -6.74
N GLY A 54 -6.03 1.86 -6.72
CA GLY A 54 -6.71 0.63 -6.30
C GLY A 54 -6.23 -0.63 -7.01
N PRO A 55 -6.14 -0.68 -8.35
CA PRO A 55 -5.65 -1.85 -9.06
C PRO A 55 -4.23 -2.25 -8.67
N ALA A 56 -3.32 -1.29 -8.49
CA ALA A 56 -1.93 -1.54 -8.09
C ALA A 56 -1.84 -2.05 -6.64
N LEU A 57 -2.65 -1.47 -5.73
CA LEU A 57 -2.76 -1.91 -4.34
C LEU A 57 -3.29 -3.35 -4.24
N ILE A 58 -4.36 -3.69 -4.97
CA ILE A 58 -4.89 -5.06 -5.00
C ILE A 58 -3.83 -6.02 -5.53
N LYS A 59 -3.21 -5.67 -6.65
CA LYS A 59 -2.17 -6.51 -7.28
C LYS A 59 -1.00 -6.74 -6.32
N THR A 60 -0.46 -5.71 -5.69
CA THR A 60 0.71 -5.87 -4.84
C THR A 60 0.43 -6.67 -3.56
N MET A 61 -0.77 -6.56 -2.98
CA MET A 61 -1.13 -7.38 -1.83
C MET A 61 -1.24 -8.85 -2.24
N ALA A 62 -1.83 -9.13 -3.40
CA ALA A 62 -1.94 -10.47 -3.94
C ALA A 62 -0.56 -11.07 -4.30
N ASP A 63 0.31 -10.31 -4.97
CA ASP A 63 1.67 -10.74 -5.33
C ASP A 63 2.52 -11.08 -4.11
N ASN A 64 2.24 -10.44 -2.96
CA ASN A 64 2.92 -10.70 -1.68
C ASN A 64 2.15 -11.68 -0.77
N SER A 65 1.10 -12.33 -1.26
CA SER A 65 0.28 -13.29 -0.50
C SER A 65 -0.36 -12.73 0.77
N ILE A 66 -0.71 -11.44 0.77
CA ILE A 66 -1.32 -10.75 1.92
C ILE A 66 -2.83 -10.77 1.73
N TYR A 67 -3.52 -11.60 2.52
CA TYR A 67 -4.97 -11.82 2.38
C TYR A 67 -5.74 -11.62 3.68
N ALA A 68 -5.07 -11.61 4.84
CA ALA A 68 -5.76 -11.47 6.10
C ALA A 68 -6.34 -10.05 6.22
N PRO A 69 -7.63 -9.88 6.52
CA PRO A 69 -8.25 -8.55 6.64
C PRO A 69 -7.52 -7.59 7.59
N PRO A 70 -6.98 -8.02 8.76
CA PRO A 70 -6.20 -7.14 9.63
C PRO A 70 -4.90 -6.66 9.01
N GLU A 71 -4.20 -7.50 8.26
CA GLU A 71 -2.93 -7.16 7.59
C GLU A 71 -3.17 -6.18 6.44
N LEU A 72 -4.20 -6.45 5.62
CA LEU A 72 -4.64 -5.55 4.56
C LEU A 72 -5.00 -4.17 5.13
N ALA A 73 -5.80 -4.13 6.19
CA ALA A 73 -6.18 -2.88 6.82
C ALA A 73 -4.98 -2.11 7.38
N ALA A 74 -4.04 -2.79 8.06
CA ALA A 74 -2.85 -2.18 8.62
C ALA A 74 -1.94 -1.59 7.53
N LEU A 75 -1.69 -2.33 6.45
CA LEU A 75 -0.82 -1.84 5.37
C LEU A 75 -1.49 -0.72 4.57
N LEU A 76 -2.78 -0.80 4.28
CA LEU A 76 -3.50 0.26 3.58
C LEU A 76 -3.54 1.54 4.43
N ALA A 77 -3.75 1.42 5.75
CA ALA A 77 -3.69 2.56 6.67
C ALA A 77 -2.29 3.20 6.71
N LEU A 78 -1.24 2.38 6.76
CA LEU A 78 0.14 2.87 6.71
C LEU A 78 0.42 3.61 5.40
N ILE A 79 0.02 3.01 4.26
CA ILE A 79 0.20 3.62 2.94
C ILE A 79 -0.53 4.97 2.87
N ALA A 80 -1.79 5.02 3.31
CA ALA A 80 -2.55 6.27 3.34
C ALA A 80 -1.88 7.34 4.21
N PHE A 81 -1.46 6.97 5.41
CA PHE A 81 -0.81 7.89 6.36
C PHE A 81 0.50 8.46 5.80
N GLU A 82 1.42 7.59 5.39
CA GLU A 82 2.77 8.00 4.96
C GLU A 82 2.79 8.71 3.60
N SER A 83 1.83 8.40 2.72
CA SER A 83 1.69 9.06 1.42
C SER A 83 0.77 10.30 1.45
N GLY A 84 0.25 10.68 2.62
CA GLY A 84 -0.68 11.81 2.75
C GLY A 84 -1.94 11.66 1.90
N ASP A 85 -2.64 10.54 2.05
CA ASP A 85 -3.78 10.13 1.22
C ASP A 85 -3.40 10.03 -0.26
N PHE A 86 -2.34 9.27 -0.56
CA PHE A 86 -1.89 8.93 -1.92
C PHE A 86 -1.29 10.08 -2.72
N LYS A 87 -0.91 11.18 -2.06
CA LYS A 87 -0.39 12.41 -2.69
C LYS A 87 1.12 12.41 -2.88
N TYR A 88 1.84 11.65 -2.05
CA TYR A 88 3.30 11.67 -2.01
C TYR A 88 3.89 10.27 -2.20
N SER A 89 5.02 10.23 -2.87
CA SER A 89 5.88 9.07 -3.10
C SER A 89 7.32 9.34 -2.68
N ARG A 90 7.67 10.58 -2.30
CA ARG A 90 8.94 10.95 -1.68
C ARG A 90 8.75 11.88 -0.50
N ASN A 91 9.72 11.89 0.39
CA ASN A 91 9.72 12.83 1.50
C ASN A 91 10.07 14.25 1.00
N HIS A 92 9.10 15.17 1.14
CA HIS A 92 9.28 16.59 0.82
C HIS A 92 9.48 17.48 2.06
N TYR A 93 9.06 17.05 3.26
CA TYR A 93 9.04 17.89 4.46
C TYR A 93 9.42 17.11 5.73
N PRO A 94 10.57 17.42 6.38
CA PRO A 94 11.61 18.38 6.01
C PRO A 94 12.45 17.95 4.79
N GLY A 95 12.16 16.78 4.21
CA GLY A 95 12.94 16.17 3.13
C GLY A 95 14.06 15.29 3.66
N ARG A 96 14.27 14.15 3.01
CA ARG A 96 15.41 13.27 3.28
C ARG A 96 15.81 12.56 1.98
N PRO A 97 17.08 12.68 1.55
CA PRO A 97 17.54 12.03 0.33
C PRO A 97 17.32 10.53 0.34
N GLY A 98 16.72 10.02 -0.73
CA GLY A 98 16.30 8.64 -0.94
C GLY A 98 15.23 8.11 0.00
N GLN A 99 14.56 8.95 0.80
CA GLN A 99 13.40 8.53 1.58
C GLN A 99 12.13 8.68 0.75
N GLY A 100 11.32 7.63 0.71
CA GLY A 100 10.11 7.65 -0.11
C GLY A 100 9.48 6.28 -0.28
N THR A 101 8.76 6.13 -1.39
CA THR A 101 7.67 5.19 -1.67
C THR A 101 6.46 5.38 -0.76
N ARG A 102 5.42 4.56 -0.92
CA ARG A 102 4.11 4.83 -0.32
C ARG A 102 4.04 4.55 1.19
N ASN A 103 5.10 4.00 1.79
CA ASN A 103 5.29 3.87 3.24
C ASN A 103 6.47 4.69 3.80
N MET A 104 6.98 5.68 3.05
CA MET A 104 8.11 6.55 3.45
C MET A 104 9.33 5.81 4.00
N GLN A 105 9.64 4.65 3.41
CA GLN A 105 10.77 3.85 3.83
C GLN A 105 12.11 4.57 3.64
N MET A 106 13.06 4.20 4.48
CA MET A 106 14.40 4.77 4.55
C MET A 106 15.27 4.35 3.34
N PRO A 107 16.34 5.09 3.02
CA PRO A 107 17.14 4.83 1.80
C PRO A 107 17.74 3.42 1.73
N ASN A 108 18.10 2.83 2.87
CA ASN A 108 18.59 1.45 2.93
C ASN A 108 17.52 0.44 2.48
N PHE A 109 16.25 0.70 2.77
CA PHE A 109 15.15 -0.16 2.34
C PHE A 109 14.77 0.10 0.88
N ASN A 110 14.82 1.35 0.40
CA ASN A 110 14.65 1.63 -1.04
C ASN A 110 15.73 0.97 -1.90
N LEU A 111 16.99 0.94 -1.44
CA LEU A 111 18.06 0.19 -2.11
C LEU A 111 17.76 -1.30 -2.12
N ALA A 112 17.40 -1.89 -0.97
CA ALA A 112 17.08 -3.31 -0.88
C ALA A 112 15.86 -3.68 -1.75
N TYR A 113 14.85 -2.82 -1.80
CA TYR A 113 13.67 -3.00 -2.65
C TYR A 113 14.05 -2.95 -4.13
N ALA A 114 14.79 -1.94 -4.57
CA ALA A 114 15.26 -1.83 -5.94
C ALA A 114 16.09 -3.05 -6.38
N LEU A 115 16.96 -3.57 -5.50
CA LEU A 115 17.75 -4.77 -5.77
C LEU A 115 16.91 -6.06 -5.86
N SER A 116 15.71 -6.08 -5.27
CA SER A 116 14.78 -7.22 -5.35
C SER A 116 13.94 -7.24 -6.64
N LEU A 117 13.93 -6.14 -7.40
CA LEU A 117 13.08 -5.97 -8.58
C LEU A 117 13.87 -6.20 -9.87
N ASP A 118 13.53 -7.26 -10.60
CA ASP A 118 14.26 -7.67 -11.82
C ASP A 118 14.43 -6.56 -12.86
N LYS A 119 13.45 -5.66 -13.00
CA LYS A 119 13.48 -4.59 -14.00
C LYS A 119 14.48 -3.47 -13.68
N VAL A 120 14.82 -3.27 -12.40
CA VAL A 120 15.67 -2.14 -11.96
C VAL A 120 16.91 -2.57 -11.18
N LYS A 121 17.04 -3.86 -10.83
CA LYS A 121 18.17 -4.39 -10.03
C LYS A 121 19.54 -4.09 -10.63
N ASP A 122 19.69 -4.14 -11.95
CA ASP A 122 20.98 -3.90 -12.61
C ASP A 122 21.38 -2.42 -12.52
N GLN A 123 20.40 -1.51 -12.65
CA GLN A 123 20.61 -0.07 -12.47
C GLN A 123 20.91 0.25 -11.00
N ALA A 124 20.17 -0.34 -10.07
CA ALA A 124 20.42 -0.19 -8.64
C ALA A 124 21.81 -0.71 -8.25
N THR A 125 22.23 -1.86 -8.79
CA THR A 125 23.56 -2.44 -8.58
C THR A 125 24.65 -1.50 -9.09
N LYS A 126 24.45 -0.91 -10.28
CA LYS A 126 25.38 0.05 -10.87
C LYS A 126 25.51 1.33 -10.03
N ILE A 127 24.42 1.90 -9.55
CA ILE A 127 24.43 3.10 -8.70
C ILE A 127 25.11 2.80 -7.36
N ALA A 128 24.73 1.68 -6.72
CA ALA A 128 25.30 1.31 -5.43
C ALA A 128 26.81 1.00 -5.53
N GLY A 129 27.25 0.37 -6.61
CA GLY A 129 28.66 -0.02 -6.79
C GLY A 129 29.16 -0.93 -5.67
N GLY A 130 28.27 -1.77 -5.11
CA GLY A 130 28.56 -2.65 -3.97
C GLY A 130 28.55 -1.98 -2.59
N ARG A 131 28.25 -0.68 -2.50
CA ARG A 131 28.15 0.05 -1.23
C ARG A 131 26.77 -0.09 -0.60
N GLN A 132 26.72 0.00 0.72
CA GLN A 132 25.49 0.14 1.49
C GLN A 132 24.94 1.58 1.38
N ALA A 133 23.65 1.76 1.61
CA ALA A 133 22.96 3.05 1.44
C ALA A 133 23.58 4.22 2.24
N ASP A 134 24.15 3.95 3.42
CA ASP A 134 24.79 4.98 4.25
C ASP A 134 26.09 5.53 3.64
N ALA A 135 26.72 4.77 2.75
CA ALA A 135 27.92 5.17 2.01
C ALA A 135 27.60 5.76 0.62
N LEU A 136 26.31 5.86 0.27
CA LEU A 136 25.86 6.56 -0.92
C LEU A 136 25.77 8.06 -0.64
N SER A 137 26.14 8.86 -1.64
CA SER A 137 25.83 10.27 -1.65
C SER A 137 24.31 10.49 -1.71
N ASP A 138 23.86 11.67 -1.32
CA ASP A 138 22.44 12.00 -1.34
C ASP A 138 21.84 11.92 -2.75
N ALA A 139 22.59 12.33 -3.77
CA ALA A 139 22.19 12.18 -5.17
C ALA A 139 22.04 10.71 -5.59
N GLU A 140 22.92 9.82 -5.13
CA GLU A 140 22.83 8.39 -5.41
C GLU A 140 21.62 7.76 -4.69
N LYS A 141 21.31 8.20 -3.47
CA LYS A 141 20.10 7.77 -2.75
C LYS A 141 18.83 8.21 -3.49
N ASP A 142 18.80 9.42 -4.01
CA ASP A 142 17.68 9.92 -4.82
C ASP A 142 17.56 9.17 -6.15
N GLN A 143 18.68 8.87 -6.82
CA GLN A 143 18.69 8.02 -8.02
C GLN A 143 18.12 6.63 -7.76
N ILE A 144 18.44 6.02 -6.61
CA ILE A 144 17.84 4.74 -6.20
C ILE A 144 16.32 4.90 -5.97
N LEU A 145 15.89 5.95 -5.29
CA LEU A 145 14.47 6.20 -5.05
C LEU A 145 13.69 6.40 -6.36
N ASP A 146 14.26 7.12 -7.32
CA ASP A 146 13.62 7.37 -8.62
C ASP A 146 13.37 6.09 -9.43
N LEU A 147 14.14 5.02 -9.19
CA LEU A 147 13.88 3.70 -9.78
C LEU A 147 12.58 3.05 -9.29
N VAL A 148 12.12 3.40 -8.08
CA VAL A 148 11.05 2.68 -7.38
C VAL A 148 9.87 3.53 -6.92
N ALA A 149 9.96 4.86 -6.96
CA ALA A 149 8.91 5.76 -6.47
C ALA A 149 7.68 5.85 -7.39
N GLY A 150 7.84 5.58 -8.69
CA GLY A 150 6.76 5.64 -9.68
C GLY A 150 5.69 4.55 -9.50
N ASP A 151 4.56 4.69 -10.19
CA ASP A 151 3.41 3.78 -10.02
C ASP A 151 3.70 2.30 -10.30
N GLU A 152 4.71 2.00 -11.10
CA GLU A 152 5.05 0.61 -11.41
C GLU A 152 5.48 -0.17 -10.15
N PHE A 153 6.22 0.47 -9.24
CA PHE A 153 6.83 -0.19 -8.08
C PHE A 153 6.46 0.45 -6.74
N GLY A 154 6.14 1.75 -6.72
CA GLY A 154 5.98 2.53 -5.50
C GLY A 154 4.86 2.02 -4.61
N TRP A 155 3.77 1.53 -5.19
CA TRP A 155 2.63 0.95 -4.46
C TRP A 155 2.98 -0.34 -3.72
N GLY A 156 3.98 -1.10 -4.19
CA GLY A 156 4.37 -2.37 -3.60
C GLY A 156 5.35 -2.29 -2.45
N SER A 157 5.95 -1.12 -2.22
CA SER A 157 6.92 -0.86 -1.15
C SER A 157 6.52 -1.40 0.23
N ALA A 158 5.31 -1.07 0.69
CA ALA A 158 4.82 -1.47 2.01
C ALA A 158 4.63 -2.99 2.12
N ALA A 159 4.02 -3.60 1.10
CA ALA A 159 3.77 -5.03 1.05
C ALA A 159 5.08 -5.83 0.99
N TRP A 160 6.03 -5.37 0.18
CA TRP A 160 7.36 -5.96 0.10
C TRP A 160 8.10 -5.88 1.43
N PHE A 161 8.09 -4.71 2.09
CA PHE A 161 8.76 -4.51 3.38
C PHE A 161 8.19 -5.43 4.44
N TYR A 162 6.86 -5.52 4.51
CA TYR A 162 6.15 -6.41 5.43
C TYR A 162 6.56 -7.87 5.24
N ASN A 163 6.50 -8.36 4.00
CA ASN A 163 6.78 -9.76 3.72
C ASN A 163 8.27 -10.12 3.86
N THR A 164 9.16 -9.21 3.47
CA THR A 164 10.59 -9.51 3.34
C THR A 164 11.38 -9.22 4.60
N LEU A 165 10.96 -8.25 5.41
CA LEU A 165 11.76 -7.74 6.53
C LEU A 165 11.08 -7.84 7.90
N LEU A 166 9.74 -7.90 7.95
CA LEU A 166 9.00 -8.08 9.20
C LEU A 166 8.66 -9.54 9.48
N LEU A 167 8.21 -10.31 8.49
CA LEU A 167 7.80 -11.72 8.69
C LEU A 167 8.95 -12.74 8.67
N THR A 168 10.14 -12.34 8.23
CA THR A 168 11.33 -13.20 8.16
C THR A 168 12.23 -13.08 9.39
N ARG A 169 11.79 -12.33 10.42
CA ARG A 169 12.43 -12.22 11.73
C ARG A 169 11.61 -12.95 12.78
#